data_AF-A0A0Q3SBC8-F1
#
_entry.id   AF-A0A0Q3SBC8-F1
#
_cell.length_a   1.000
_cell.length_b   1.000
_cell.length_c   1.000
_cell.angle_alpha   90.00
_cell.angle_beta   90.00
_cell.angle_gamma   90.00
#
_symmetry.space_group_name_H-M   'P 1'
#
loop_
_entity.id
_entity.type
_entity.pdbx_description
1 polymer ?
#
loop_
_entity_poly.entity_id
_entity_poly.type
_entity_poly.pdbx_seq_one_letter_code
_entity_poly.pdbx_strand_id
1 'polypeptide(L)'
;MSYTCPYAQRAWVTRNCKGLQKKIELVPLEMADRPAWYKEIYPKNTDSEKRRFADELLAYSDTFNLAMLSGLTSTSPVTAEAEFSLSKFDDGPFFLGQFSLVDIAYAPFVDGFQIFFADIKNYDTTAERSNTRRFIEEMNDIAAYAHTKYDAQELVALTKKKLG
;
A
#
# COMPACT_ATOMS: atom_id res chain seq x y z
N MET A 1 6.35 1.56 -14.33
CA MET A 1 4.98 2.12 -14.28
C MET A 1 4.57 2.38 -12.83
N SER A 2 3.94 3.53 -12.50
CA SER A 2 3.49 3.90 -11.14
C SER A 2 2.28 3.11 -10.63
N TYR A 3 2.08 1.87 -11.08
CA TYR A 3 1.13 0.96 -10.45
C TYR A 3 1.66 0.41 -9.12
N THR A 4 2.89 0.75 -8.73
CA THR A 4 3.59 0.26 -7.53
C THR A 4 3.45 1.15 -6.30
N CYS A 5 2.65 2.23 -6.37
CA CYS A 5 2.44 3.12 -5.23
C CYS A 5 1.25 2.64 -4.36
N PRO A 6 1.46 2.28 -3.08
CA PRO A 6 0.38 1.82 -2.21
C PRO A 6 -0.69 2.88 -1.95
N TYR A 7 -0.34 4.16 -2.01
CA TYR A 7 -1.31 5.25 -1.91
C TYR A 7 -2.20 5.35 -3.15
N ALA A 8 -1.64 5.18 -4.35
CA ALA A 8 -2.41 5.16 -5.59
C ALA A 8 -3.28 3.89 -5.70
N GLN A 9 -2.78 2.75 -5.21
CA GLN A 9 -3.52 1.49 -5.18
C GLN A 9 -4.83 1.62 -4.40
N ARG A 10 -4.87 2.33 -3.27
CA ARG A 10 -6.10 2.60 -2.49
C ARG A 10 -7.22 3.24 -3.32
N ALA A 11 -6.87 4.27 -4.08
CA ALA A 11 -7.82 4.98 -4.95
C ALA A 11 -8.31 4.07 -6.09
N TRP A 12 -7.42 3.25 -6.65
CA TRP A 12 -7.75 2.27 -7.69
C TRP A 12 -8.71 1.18 -7.18
N VAL A 13 -8.43 0.58 -6.01
CA VAL A 13 -9.31 -0.43 -5.38
C VAL A 13 -10.69 0.16 -5.14
N THR A 14 -10.76 1.37 -4.56
CA THR A 14 -12.04 2.05 -4.30
C THR A 14 -12.84 2.29 -5.58
N ARG A 15 -12.17 2.75 -6.65
CA ARG A 15 -12.76 2.91 -7.99
C ARG A 15 -13.36 1.59 -8.49
N ASN A 16 -12.65 0.48 -8.34
CA ASN A 16 -13.09 -0.83 -8.80
C ASN A 16 -14.28 -1.34 -7.97
N CYS A 17 -14.21 -1.25 -6.63
CA CYS A 17 -15.30 -1.67 -5.74
C CYS A 17 -16.60 -0.91 -5.99
N LYS A 18 -16.52 0.35 -6.41
CA LYS A 18 -17.68 1.20 -6.71
C LYS A 18 -18.17 1.11 -8.16
N GLY A 19 -17.54 0.29 -9.02
CA GLY A 19 -17.93 0.16 -10.42
C GLY A 19 -17.70 1.44 -11.25
N LEU A 20 -16.73 2.28 -10.87
CA LEU A 20 -16.51 3.61 -11.46
C LEU A 20 -15.52 3.60 -12.62
N GLN A 21 -15.22 2.43 -13.21
CA GLN A 21 -14.15 2.31 -14.20
C GLN A 21 -14.38 3.13 -15.47
N LYS A 22 -15.64 3.35 -15.85
CA LYS A 22 -16.03 4.18 -17.00
C LYS A 22 -15.99 5.69 -16.71
N LYS A 23 -15.94 6.09 -15.44
CA LYS A 23 -15.98 7.51 -15.01
C LYS A 23 -14.62 8.02 -14.57
N ILE A 24 -13.77 7.14 -14.07
CA ILE A 24 -12.44 7.47 -13.58
C ILE A 24 -11.44 6.74 -14.45
N GLU A 25 -10.66 7.47 -15.24
CA GLU A 25 -9.58 6.92 -16.03
C GLU A 25 -8.32 6.75 -15.16
N LEU A 26 -7.58 5.66 -15.40
CA LEU A 26 -6.28 5.44 -14.76
C LEU A 26 -5.20 5.82 -15.75
N VAL A 27 -4.41 6.82 -15.39
CA VAL A 27 -3.25 7.25 -16.17
C VAL A 27 -1.99 6.83 -15.41
N PRO A 28 -1.32 5.72 -15.80
CA PRO A 28 -0.06 5.34 -15.17
C PRO A 28 1.03 6.36 -15.49
N LEU A 29 1.89 6.62 -14.51
CA LEU A 29 3.00 7.56 -14.67
C LEU A 29 4.32 6.82 -14.53
N GLU A 30 5.29 7.11 -15.37
CA GLU A 30 6.67 6.73 -15.11
C GLU A 30 7.37 7.82 -14.31
N MET A 31 7.77 7.52 -13.08
CA MET A 31 8.39 8.53 -12.21
C MET A 31 9.76 8.99 -12.71
N ALA A 32 10.46 8.10 -13.43
CA ALA A 32 11.73 8.42 -14.08
C ALA A 32 11.56 9.28 -15.35
N ASP A 33 10.40 9.20 -16.00
CA ASP A 33 10.10 9.89 -17.25
C ASP A 33 8.68 10.48 -17.22
N ARG A 34 8.53 11.54 -16.42
CA ARG A 34 7.22 12.17 -16.18
C ARG A 34 6.82 13.03 -17.38
N PRO A 35 5.61 12.84 -17.95
CA PRO A 35 5.17 13.62 -19.10
C PRO A 35 5.02 15.10 -18.76
N ALA A 36 5.19 15.98 -19.75
CA ALA A 36 5.21 17.44 -19.53
C ALA A 36 3.95 17.97 -18.83
N TRP A 37 2.76 17.48 -19.21
CA TRP A 37 1.47 17.85 -18.63
C TRP A 37 1.35 17.52 -17.13
N TYR A 38 2.15 16.57 -16.62
CA TYR A 38 2.17 16.27 -15.19
C TYR A 38 2.52 17.51 -14.36
N LYS A 39 3.40 18.39 -14.88
CA LYS A 39 3.77 19.65 -14.21
C LYS A 39 2.66 20.70 -14.26
N GLU A 40 1.66 20.55 -15.12
CA GLU A 40 0.53 21.49 -15.20
C GLU A 40 -0.52 21.16 -14.13
N ILE A 41 -0.71 19.86 -13.85
CA ILE A 41 -1.64 19.38 -12.82
C ILE A 41 -0.99 19.24 -11.43
N TYR A 42 0.33 19.07 -11.40
CA TYR A 42 1.17 19.13 -10.20
C TYR A 42 2.20 20.25 -10.38
N PRO A 43 1.74 21.52 -10.38
CA PRO A 43 2.64 22.65 -10.56
C PRO A 43 3.72 22.63 -9.49
N LYS A 44 4.95 22.93 -9.92
CA LYS A 44 6.05 23.25 -9.01
C LYS A 44 5.62 24.54 -8.30
N ASN A 45 4.97 24.38 -7.15
CA ASN A 45 4.20 25.43 -6.52
C ASN A 45 5.16 26.57 -6.11
N THR A 46 4.96 27.76 -6.67
CA THR A 46 5.77 28.95 -6.37
C THR A 46 5.32 29.65 -5.10
N ASP A 47 4.15 29.29 -4.55
CA ASP A 47 3.64 29.75 -3.26
C ASP A 47 4.36 29.00 -2.13
N SER A 48 5.15 29.73 -1.35
CA SER A 48 6.02 29.16 -0.31
C SER A 48 5.27 28.50 0.83
N GLU A 49 4.06 28.96 1.19
CA GLU A 49 3.29 28.37 2.29
C GLU A 49 2.56 27.10 1.85
N LYS A 50 1.98 27.10 0.65
CA LYS A 50 1.35 25.89 0.10
C LYS A 50 2.37 24.84 -0.28
N ARG A 51 3.56 25.25 -0.74
CA ARG A 51 4.70 24.35 -0.92
C ARG A 51 5.16 23.77 0.41
N ARG A 52 5.31 24.58 1.45
CA ARG A 52 5.66 24.10 2.80
C ARG A 52 4.60 23.14 3.34
N PHE A 53 3.31 23.42 3.17
CA PHE A 53 2.22 22.54 3.61
C PHE A 53 2.14 21.23 2.82
N ALA A 54 2.36 21.26 1.50
CA ALA A 54 2.46 20.05 0.68
C ALA A 54 3.71 19.24 1.04
N ASP A 55 4.86 19.91 1.25
CA ASP A 55 6.10 19.30 1.71
C ASP A 55 5.94 18.75 3.16
N GLU A 56 5.15 19.40 4.03
CA GLU A 56 4.79 18.93 5.39
C GLU A 56 3.87 17.69 5.35
N LEU A 57 2.88 17.66 4.46
CA LEU A 57 2.00 16.50 4.26
C LEU A 57 2.73 15.32 3.62
N LEU A 58 3.60 15.59 2.64
CA LEU A 58 4.48 14.58 2.04
C LEU A 58 5.53 14.10 3.06
N ALA A 59 6.07 14.99 3.90
CA ALA A 59 6.96 14.65 5.00
C ALA A 59 6.26 13.79 6.07
N TYR A 60 4.94 13.94 6.27
CA TYR A 60 4.15 13.05 7.12
C TYR A 60 4.08 11.62 6.54
N SER A 61 3.90 11.53 5.22
CA SER A 61 4.05 10.29 4.46
C SER A 61 5.48 9.74 4.54
N ASP A 62 6.51 10.58 4.47
CA ASP A 62 7.90 10.16 4.52
C ASP A 62 8.31 9.71 5.91
N THR A 63 7.78 10.32 6.97
CA THR A 63 8.02 9.89 8.37
C THR A 63 7.37 8.53 8.61
N PHE A 64 6.18 8.28 8.06
CA PHE A 64 5.55 6.96 8.08
C PHE A 64 6.31 5.96 7.21
N ASN A 65 6.71 6.32 5.98
CA ASN A 65 7.49 5.46 5.09
C ASN A 65 8.90 5.16 5.66
N LEU A 66 9.53 6.11 6.36
CA LEU A 66 10.79 5.96 7.09
C LEU A 66 10.63 5.16 8.37
N ALA A 67 9.53 5.32 9.11
CA ALA A 67 9.18 4.47 10.25
C ALA A 67 8.88 3.04 9.81
N MET A 68 8.29 2.88 8.63
CA MET A 68 8.11 1.58 7.98
C MET A 68 9.45 1.03 7.51
N LEU A 69 10.32 1.83 6.89
CA LEU A 69 11.67 1.44 6.48
C LEU A 69 12.56 1.07 7.67
N SER A 70 12.45 1.79 8.79
CA SER A 70 13.14 1.47 10.04
C SER A 70 12.52 0.24 10.70
N GLY A 71 11.20 0.09 10.61
CA GLY A 71 10.46 -1.13 10.93
C GLY A 71 10.94 -2.36 10.15
N LEU A 72 11.41 -2.22 8.90
CA LEU A 72 12.02 -3.31 8.11
C LEU A 72 13.32 -3.88 8.76
N THR A 73 13.90 -3.19 9.75
CA THR A 73 15.02 -3.72 10.56
C THR A 73 14.56 -4.50 11.79
N SER A 74 13.26 -4.46 12.13
CA SER A 74 12.67 -5.14 13.27
C SER A 74 11.50 -6.04 12.85
N THR A 75 11.64 -7.35 13.00
CA THR A 75 10.70 -8.34 12.44
C THR A 75 9.36 -8.47 13.19
N SER A 76 9.15 -7.76 14.32
CA SER A 76 8.18 -8.18 15.35
C SER A 76 7.01 -7.23 15.67
N PRO A 77 7.19 -5.89 15.86
CA PRO A 77 6.11 -5.07 16.43
C PRO A 77 4.90 -4.85 15.51
N VAL A 78 5.16 -4.51 14.24
CA VAL A 78 4.10 -4.11 13.29
C VAL A 78 3.19 -5.29 12.89
N THR A 79 3.76 -6.49 12.80
CA THR A 79 3.00 -7.70 12.41
C THR A 79 2.15 -8.25 13.56
N ALA A 80 2.57 -8.07 14.82
CA ALA A 80 1.78 -8.45 15.98
C ALA A 80 0.56 -7.54 16.20
N GLU A 81 0.70 -6.22 15.97
CA GLU A 81 -0.39 -5.26 16.12
C GLU A 81 -1.49 -5.44 15.05
N ALA A 82 -1.10 -5.79 13.82
CA ALA A 82 -2.05 -6.14 12.77
C ALA A 82 -2.87 -7.39 13.14
N GLU A 83 -2.22 -8.45 13.62
CA GLU A 83 -2.88 -9.69 14.06
C GLU A 83 -3.87 -9.42 15.20
N PHE A 84 -3.47 -8.65 16.21
CA PHE A 84 -4.36 -8.26 17.30
C PHE A 84 -5.56 -7.44 16.80
N SER A 85 -5.32 -6.49 15.89
CA SER A 85 -6.39 -5.64 15.36
C SER A 85 -7.42 -6.43 14.54
N LEU A 86 -6.99 -7.41 13.75
CA LEU A 86 -7.88 -8.30 13.00
C LEU A 86 -8.68 -9.26 13.90
N SER A 87 -8.20 -9.53 15.12
CA SER A 87 -8.92 -10.38 16.09
C SER A 87 -10.01 -9.65 16.89
N LYS A 88 -10.17 -8.33 16.73
CA LYS A 88 -11.05 -7.51 17.59
C LYS A 88 -12.54 -7.77 17.39
N PHE A 89 -12.94 -8.15 16.17
CA PHE A 89 -14.33 -8.42 15.82
C PHE A 89 -14.43 -9.85 15.30
N ASP A 90 -15.46 -10.59 15.73
CA ASP A 90 -15.64 -12.01 15.43
C ASP A 90 -16.63 -12.28 14.28
N ASP A 91 -17.20 -11.23 13.71
CA ASP A 91 -18.18 -11.27 12.62
C ASP A 91 -17.56 -11.24 11.21
N GLY A 92 -16.23 -11.30 11.10
CA GLY A 92 -15.55 -11.61 9.86
C GLY A 92 -14.05 -11.30 9.84
N PRO A 93 -13.37 -11.57 8.72
CA PRO A 93 -11.91 -11.57 8.62
C PRO A 93 -11.29 -10.19 8.35
N PHE A 94 -12.10 -9.12 8.42
CA PHE A 94 -11.71 -7.75 8.11
C PHE A 94 -11.51 -6.92 9.38
N PHE A 95 -10.82 -5.79 9.28
CA PHE A 95 -10.50 -4.95 10.45
C PHE A 95 -11.72 -4.46 11.24
N LEU A 96 -12.88 -4.37 10.58
CA LEU A 96 -14.16 -3.98 11.18
C LEU A 96 -15.20 -5.12 11.08
N GLY A 97 -14.75 -6.38 11.01
CA GLY A 97 -15.60 -7.54 10.76
C GLY A 97 -16.02 -7.70 9.30
N GLN A 98 -16.45 -6.60 8.67
CA GLN A 98 -16.86 -6.54 7.27
C GLN A 98 -15.89 -5.70 6.43
N PHE A 99 -15.83 -5.99 5.12
CA PHE A 99 -14.97 -5.27 4.18
C PHE A 99 -15.30 -3.77 4.17
N SER A 100 -14.27 -2.96 4.34
CA SER A 100 -14.38 -1.54 4.58
C SER A 100 -13.23 -0.75 3.94
N LEU A 101 -13.29 0.58 4.10
CA LEU A 101 -12.17 1.45 3.71
C LEU A 101 -10.89 1.18 4.52
N VAL A 102 -11.00 0.64 5.74
CA VAL A 102 -9.85 0.29 6.57
C VAL A 102 -9.05 -0.81 5.87
N ASP A 103 -9.72 -1.84 5.37
CA ASP A 103 -9.08 -2.94 4.65
C ASP A 103 -8.40 -2.47 3.37
N ILE A 104 -9.06 -1.59 2.59
CA ILE A 104 -8.48 -0.96 1.40
C ILE A 104 -7.22 -0.15 1.75
N ALA A 105 -7.21 0.52 2.90
CA ALA A 105 -6.08 1.33 3.31
C ALA A 105 -4.85 0.50 3.71
N TYR A 106 -5.07 -0.64 4.38
CA TYR A 106 -4.01 -1.49 4.95
C TYR A 106 -3.54 -2.60 4.00
N ALA A 107 -4.42 -3.19 3.19
CA ALA A 107 -4.09 -4.33 2.33
C ALA A 107 -2.87 -4.09 1.40
N PRO A 108 -2.71 -2.93 0.73
CA PRO A 108 -1.50 -2.61 -0.04
C PRO A 108 -0.18 -2.80 0.71
N PHE A 109 -0.19 -2.48 2.01
CA PHE A 109 0.99 -2.55 2.87
C PHE A 109 1.20 -3.97 3.38
N VAL A 110 0.13 -4.66 3.79
CA VAL A 110 0.19 -6.06 4.24
C VAL A 110 0.79 -6.95 3.13
N ASP A 111 0.30 -6.83 1.91
CA ASP A 111 0.84 -7.55 0.74
C ASP A 111 2.30 -7.20 0.47
N GLY A 112 2.63 -5.90 0.48
CA GLY A 112 4.00 -5.44 0.23
C GLY A 112 4.99 -5.95 1.29
N PHE A 113 4.59 -5.99 2.56
CA PHE A 113 5.42 -6.56 3.62
C PHE A 113 5.56 -8.07 3.51
N GLN A 114 4.51 -8.79 3.16
CA GLN A 114 4.60 -10.24 2.99
C GLN A 114 5.66 -10.59 1.95
N ILE A 115 5.62 -9.94 0.78
CA ILE A 115 6.61 -10.11 -0.29
C ILE A 115 8.01 -9.73 0.21
N PHE A 116 8.14 -8.60 0.90
CA PHE A 116 9.42 -8.16 1.46
C PHE A 116 10.04 -9.19 2.42
N PHE A 117 9.28 -9.62 3.43
CA PHE A 117 9.81 -10.50 4.47
C PHE A 117 10.09 -11.90 3.92
N ALA A 118 9.24 -12.42 3.02
CA ALA A 118 9.47 -13.70 2.38
C ALA A 118 10.70 -13.66 1.46
N ASP A 119 10.71 -12.76 0.46
CA ASP A 119 11.69 -12.81 -0.63
C ASP A 119 13.02 -12.11 -0.33
N ILE A 120 13.06 -11.23 0.68
CA ILE A 120 14.27 -10.48 1.05
C ILE A 120 14.81 -10.91 2.42
N LYS A 121 13.94 -11.21 3.39
CA LYS A 121 14.35 -11.62 4.75
C LYS A 121 14.26 -13.13 5.00
N ASN A 122 13.70 -13.91 4.07
CA ASN A 122 13.43 -15.33 4.25
C ASN A 122 12.66 -15.63 5.55
N TYR A 123 11.65 -14.79 5.83
CA TYR A 123 10.81 -14.85 7.03
C TYR A 123 9.34 -14.87 6.64
N ASP A 124 8.61 -15.91 7.06
CA ASP A 124 7.17 -16.00 6.88
C ASP A 124 6.44 -15.21 7.97
N THR A 125 5.80 -14.11 7.57
CA THR A 125 5.02 -13.25 8.47
C THR A 125 3.67 -13.85 8.87
N THR A 126 3.22 -14.94 8.24
CA THR A 126 1.89 -15.52 8.44
C THR A 126 1.88 -16.82 9.22
N ALA A 127 3.03 -17.49 9.42
CA ALA A 127 3.13 -18.83 10.02
C ALA A 127 2.33 -18.99 11.33
N GLU A 128 2.41 -18.00 12.22
CA GLU A 128 1.75 -17.99 13.54
C GLU A 128 0.59 -16.99 13.64
N ARG A 129 0.17 -16.40 12.52
CA ARG A 129 -0.77 -15.26 12.46
C ARG A 129 -2.01 -15.64 11.64
N SER A 130 -2.90 -16.40 12.26
CA SER A 130 -4.07 -16.97 11.59
C SER A 130 -5.04 -15.91 11.05
N ASN A 131 -5.21 -14.78 11.73
CA ASN A 131 -6.13 -13.73 11.29
C ASN A 131 -5.55 -12.97 10.10
N THR A 132 -4.25 -12.65 10.15
CA THR A 132 -3.54 -12.01 9.04
C THR A 132 -3.57 -12.89 7.78
N ARG A 133 -3.36 -14.20 7.93
CA ARG A 133 -3.48 -15.15 6.81
C ARG A 133 -4.88 -15.12 6.19
N ARG A 134 -5.91 -15.22 7.03
CA ARG A 134 -7.31 -15.22 6.58
C ARG A 134 -7.70 -13.90 5.92
N PHE A 135 -7.25 -12.77 6.46
CA PHE A 135 -7.43 -11.45 5.85
C PHE A 135 -6.84 -11.40 4.42
N ILE A 136 -5.61 -11.90 4.24
CA ILE A 136 -4.95 -11.92 2.93
C ILE A 136 -5.72 -12.79 1.92
N GLU A 137 -6.14 -14.00 2.34
CA GLU A 137 -6.94 -14.91 1.51
C GLU A 137 -8.24 -14.22 1.04
N GLU A 138 -9.00 -13.64 1.96
CA GLU A 138 -10.29 -13.01 1.68
C GLU A 138 -10.14 -11.73 0.85
N MET A 139 -9.08 -10.95 1.07
CA MET A 139 -8.75 -9.80 0.21
C MET A 139 -8.45 -10.24 -1.22
N ASN A 140 -7.77 -11.37 -1.42
CA ASN A 140 -7.44 -11.89 -2.75
C ASN A 140 -8.66 -12.38 -3.53
N ASP A 141 -9.71 -12.83 -2.84
CA ASP A 141 -10.98 -13.22 -3.46
C ASP A 141 -11.81 -12.01 -3.93
N ILE A 142 -11.51 -10.80 -3.42
CA ILE A 142 -12.12 -9.57 -3.90
C ILE A 142 -11.50 -9.19 -5.25
N ALA A 143 -12.20 -9.50 -6.34
CA ALA A 143 -11.76 -9.17 -7.70
C ALA A 143 -11.36 -7.69 -7.87
N ALA A 144 -12.04 -6.76 -7.19
CA ALA A 144 -11.71 -5.34 -7.24
C ALA A 144 -10.32 -5.01 -6.67
N TYR A 145 -9.83 -5.80 -5.70
CA TYR A 145 -8.51 -5.71 -5.11
C TYR A 145 -7.47 -6.52 -5.89
N ALA A 146 -7.77 -7.78 -6.22
CA ALA A 146 -6.85 -8.68 -6.92
C ALA A 146 -6.28 -8.09 -8.21
N HIS A 147 -7.11 -7.40 -9.00
CA HIS A 147 -6.67 -6.73 -10.25
C HIS A 147 -5.73 -5.54 -10.04
N THR A 148 -5.51 -5.10 -8.80
CA THR A 148 -4.64 -3.96 -8.47
C THR A 148 -3.33 -4.40 -7.85
N LYS A 149 -3.13 -5.70 -7.60
CA LYS A 149 -1.93 -6.23 -6.94
C LYS A 149 -0.69 -5.99 -7.79
N TYR A 150 0.42 -5.80 -7.10
CA TYR A 150 1.73 -5.66 -7.73
C TYR A 150 2.21 -6.98 -8.30
N ASP A 151 3.02 -6.92 -9.35
CA ASP A 151 3.89 -8.03 -9.66
C ASP A 151 4.93 -8.17 -8.54
N ALA A 152 5.01 -9.37 -7.95
CA ALA A 152 5.89 -9.62 -6.81
C ALA A 152 7.37 -9.45 -7.18
N GLN A 153 7.78 -9.86 -8.39
CA GLN A 153 9.16 -9.76 -8.85
C GLN A 153 9.57 -8.30 -9.07
N GLU A 154 8.69 -7.48 -9.66
CA GLU A 154 8.92 -6.04 -9.82
C GLU A 154 9.07 -5.34 -8.46
N LEU A 155 8.22 -5.67 -7.48
CA LEU A 155 8.28 -5.08 -6.15
C LEU A 155 9.58 -5.45 -5.41
N VAL A 156 10.01 -6.72 -5.51
CA VAL A 156 11.29 -7.17 -4.94
C VAL A 156 12.47 -6.47 -5.60
N ALA A 157 12.48 -6.36 -6.94
CA ALA A 157 13.54 -5.69 -7.68
C ALA A 157 13.66 -4.20 -7.30
N LEU A 158 12.52 -3.50 -7.22
CA LEU A 158 12.46 -2.10 -6.77
C LEU A 158 12.97 -1.94 -5.34
N THR A 159 12.60 -2.86 -4.45
CA THR A 159 12.98 -2.80 -3.04
C THR A 159 14.45 -3.10 -2.83
N LYS A 160 15.01 -4.10 -3.51
CA LYS A 160 16.47 -4.37 -3.52
C LYS A 160 17.26 -3.16 -4.00
N LYS A 161 16.86 -2.55 -5.12
CA LYS A 161 17.49 -1.31 -5.64
C LYS A 161 17.49 -0.15 -4.64
N LYS A 162 16.46 -0.05 -3.79
CA LYS A 162 16.38 0.99 -2.74
C LYS A 162 17.23 0.69 -1.50
N LEU A 163 17.49 -0.58 -1.21
CA LEU A 163 18.20 -1.02 -0.01
C LEU A 163 19.71 -1.19 -0.21
N GLY A 164 20.19 -1.23 -1.46
CA GLY A 164 21.60 -1.40 -1.81
C GLY A 164 21.88 -2.78 -2.38
#